data_AF-A0A920HR93-F1
#
_entry.id   AF-A0A920HR93-F1
#
_cell.length_a   1.000
_cell.length_b   1.000
_cell.length_c   1.000
_cell.angle_alpha   90.00
_cell.angle_beta   90.00
_cell.angle_gamma   90.00
#
_symmetry.space_group_name_H-M   'P 1'
#
loop_
_entity.id
_entity.type
_entity.pdbx_description
1 polymer ?
#
loop_
_entity_poly.entity_id
_entity_poly.type
_entity_poly.pdbx_seq_one_letter_code
_entity_poly.pdbx_strand_id
1 'polypeptide(L)' 'MRRGQSLVVWAIREGRQCASSVDHFLTGKRNLPL' A
#
# COMPACT_ATOMS: atom_id res chain seq x y z
N MET A 1 -7.54 -11.93 -18.15
CA MET A 1 -6.15 -11.64 -18.58
C MET A 1 -6.13 -10.33 -19.36
N ARG A 2 -5.50 -9.27 -18.83
CA ARG A 2 -5.29 -8.01 -19.57
C ARG A 2 -3.89 -8.06 -20.21
N ARG A 3 -3.81 -8.34 -21.52
CA ARG A 3 -2.57 -8.23 -22.30
C ARG A 3 -2.08 -6.78 -22.17
N GLY A 4 -0.86 -6.57 -21.64
CA GLY A 4 -0.21 -5.26 -21.57
C GLY A 4 0.10 -4.70 -20.17
N GLN A 5 -0.06 -5.44 -19.07
CA GLN A 5 0.50 -4.98 -17.79
C GLN A 5 2.03 -5.09 -17.81
N SER A 6 2.69 -3.94 -17.99
CA SER A 6 4.13 -3.81 -17.79
C SER A 6 4.48 -4.09 -16.32
N LEU A 7 5.64 -4.71 -16.08
CA LEU A 7 6.20 -4.95 -14.74
C LEU A 7 6.29 -3.66 -13.91
N VAL A 8 6.52 -2.52 -14.57
CA VAL A 8 6.55 -1.20 -13.93
C VAL A 8 5.18 -0.84 -13.34
N VAL A 9 4.09 -1.11 -14.07
CA VAL A 9 2.73 -0.85 -13.60
C VAL A 9 2.39 -1.75 -12.43
N TRP A 10 2.89 -2.99 -12.45
CA TRP A 10 2.73 -3.91 -11.33
C TRP A 10 3.47 -3.40 -10.08
N ALA A 11 4.74 -3.00 -10.22
CA ALA A 11 5.52 -2.41 -9.13
C ALA A 11 4.88 -1.15 -8.53
N ILE A 12 4.33 -0.26 -9.35
CA ILE A 12 3.60 0.94 -8.88
C ILE A 12 2.36 0.53 -8.09
N ARG A 13 1.61 -0.47 -8.57
CA ARG A 13 0.40 -0.94 -7.90
C ARG A 13 0.73 -1.54 -6.53
N GLU A 14 1.72 -2.41 -6.45
CA GLU A 14 2.16 -3.02 -5.19
C GLU A 14 2.69 -1.95 -4.22
N GLY A 15 3.47 -0.99 -4.73
CA GLY A 15 3.97 0.14 -3.93
C GLY A 15 2.85 0.98 -3.31
N ARG A 16 1.78 1.25 -4.06
CA ARG A 16 0.60 1.97 -3.53
C ARG A 16 -0.15 1.19 -2.45
N GLN A 17 -0.27 -0.13 -2.60
CA GLN A 17 -0.89 -0.98 -1.58
C GLN A 17 -0.07 -0.99 -0.30
N CYS A 18 1.27 -1.11 -0.41
CA CYS A 18 2.18 -1.01 0.72
C CYS A 18 2.04 0.34 1.44
N ALA A 19 2.10 1.45 0.69
CA ALA A 19 1.96 2.79 1.25
C ALA A 19 0.63 2.99 1.99
N SER A 20 -0.49 2.48 1.44
CA SER A 20 -1.79 2.54 2.11
C SER A 20 -1.84 1.72 3.39
N SER A 21 -1.20 0.54 3.42
CA SER A 21 -1.12 -0.27 4.63
C SER A 21 -0.26 0.39 5.71
N VAL A 22 0.84 1.04 5.33
CA VAL A 22 1.70 1.79 6.24
C VAL A 22 0.96 3.02 6.78
N ASP A 23 0.26 3.76 5.93
CA ASP A 23 -0.57 4.89 6.35
C ASP A 23 -1.64 4.45 7.34
N HIS A 24 -2.35 3.35 7.08
CA HIS A 24 -3.32 2.80 8.04
C HIS A 24 -2.68 2.38 9.37
N PHE A 25 -1.47 1.82 9.34
CA PHE A 25 -0.75 1.43 10.55
C PHE A 25 -0.32 2.66 11.37
N LEU A 26 0.19 3.70 10.72
CA LEU A 26 0.69 4.91 11.37
C LEU A 26 -0.44 5.84 11.83
N THR A 27 -1.43 6.06 10.98
CA THR A 27 -2.58 6.96 11.23
C THR A 27 -3.64 6.27 12.10
N GLY A 28 -3.69 4.94 12.12
CA GLY A 28 -4.81 4.17 12.65
C GLY A 28 -4.70 3.59 14.06
N LYS A 29 -3.55 3.53 14.75
CA LYS A 29 -3.46 3.09 16.16
C LYS A 29 -2.04 3.12 16.73
N ARG A 30 -1.71 4.19 17.43
CA ARG A 30 -1.19 4.08 18.80
C ARG A 30 -1.94 5.08 19.66
N ASN A 31 -3.22 4.80 19.89
CA ASN A 31 -3.79 5.06 21.21
C ASN A 31 -2.96 4.22 22.17
N LEU A 32 -1.85 4.79 22.63
CA LEU A 32 -1.20 4.36 23.84
C LEU A 32 -2.29 4.48 24.91
N PRO A 33 -2.77 3.38 25.53
CA PRO A 33 -3.53 3.55 26.75
C PRO A 33 -2.56 4.17 27.77
N LEU A 34 -2.81 5.42 28.15
CA LEU A 34 -2.40 5.99 29.42
C LEU A 34 -3.57 5.83 30.39
#